data_AF-A0A9Q0ZHL5-F1
#
_entry.id   AF-A0A9Q0ZHL5-F1
#
_cell.length_a   1.000
_cell.length_b   1.000
_cell.length_c   1.000
_cell.angle_alpha   90.00
_cell.angle_beta   90.00
_cell.angle_gamma   90.00
#
_symmetry.space_group_name_H-M   'P 1'
#
loop_
_entity.id
_entity.type
_entity.pdbx_description
1 polymer ?
#
loop_
_entity_poly.entity_id
_entity_poly.type
_entity_poly.pdbx_seq_one_letter_code
_entity_poly.pdbx_strand_id
1 'polypeptide(L)'
;MDILEVNKTDYELCNSEHPLHNWTRGAGRDVVPLNVTRDYYFLSSKGFCYGGMKIAVHVENPPPPPTASPLNEKSGSPSSIFTSQYVLPTVFVIGSLWDAFLRFL
;
A
#
# COMPACT_ATOMS: atom_id res chain seq x y z
N MET A 1 -19.64 -0.65 -14.68
CA MET A 1 -18.28 -0.06 -14.69
C MET A 1 -17.40 -0.99 -15.47
N ASP A 2 -16.56 -0.38 -16.29
CA ASP A 2 -15.62 -0.98 -17.20
C ASP A 2 -14.26 -0.29 -17.00
N ILE A 3 -13.20 -1.01 -17.33
CA ILE A 3 -11.84 -0.47 -17.29
C ILE A 3 -11.29 -0.57 -18.71
N LEU A 4 -11.18 0.59 -19.35
CA LEU A 4 -10.67 0.72 -20.71
C LEU A 4 -9.31 1.39 -20.68
N GLU A 5 -8.33 0.77 -21.34
CA GLU A 5 -7.05 1.39 -21.63
C GLU A 5 -7.15 2.18 -22.92
N VAL A 6 -6.69 3.43 -22.92
CA VAL A 6 -6.81 4.35 -24.05
C VAL A 6 -5.51 5.12 -24.30
N ASN A 7 -5.45 5.86 -25.40
CA ASN A 7 -4.38 6.82 -25.63
C ASN A 7 -4.58 8.10 -24.79
N LYS A 8 -3.51 8.90 -24.65
CA LYS A 8 -3.55 10.17 -23.93
C LYS A 8 -4.65 11.11 -24.41
N THR A 9 -4.79 11.30 -25.73
CA THR A 9 -5.82 12.18 -26.31
C THR A 9 -7.23 11.72 -25.94
N ASP A 10 -7.48 10.42 -26.04
CA ASP A 10 -8.79 9.83 -25.70
C ASP A 10 -9.07 9.92 -24.19
N TYR A 11 -8.03 9.82 -23.36
CA TYR A 11 -8.13 10.05 -21.92
C TYR A 11 -8.47 11.50 -21.56
N GLU A 12 -7.90 12.47 -22.26
CA GLU A 12 -8.20 13.89 -22.06
C GLU A 12 -9.61 14.24 -22.50
N LEU A 13 -10.02 13.75 -23.68
CA LEU A 13 -11.35 13.99 -24.25
C LEU A 13 -12.45 13.09 -23.68
N CYS A 14 -12.09 12.12 -22.85
CA CYS A 14 -12.99 11.06 -22.36
C CYS A 14 -13.66 10.27 -23.49
N ASN A 15 -12.90 9.99 -24.55
CA ASN A 15 -13.34 9.17 -25.67
C ASN A 15 -13.16 7.68 -25.35
N SER A 16 -14.25 6.92 -25.33
CA SER A 16 -14.24 5.48 -25.09
C SER A 16 -14.55 4.63 -26.33
N GLU A 17 -14.64 5.23 -27.52
CA GLU A 17 -15.00 4.51 -28.75
C GLU A 17 -13.87 3.62 -29.29
N HIS A 18 -12.62 4.00 -29.01
CA HIS A 18 -11.43 3.30 -29.53
C HIS A 18 -10.49 2.86 -28.39
N PRO A 19 -10.93 1.96 -27.49
CA PRO A 19 -10.05 1.46 -26.45
C PRO A 19 -8.93 0.63 -27.06
N LEU A 20 -7.70 0.85 -26.58
CA LEU A 20 -6.54 0.01 -26.89
C LEU A 20 -6.73 -1.39 -26.31
N HIS A 21 -7.25 -1.46 -25.09
CA HIS A 21 -7.53 -2.71 -24.41
C HIS A 21 -8.75 -2.58 -23.49
N ASN A 22 -9.57 -3.63 -23.45
CA ASN A 22 -10.67 -3.73 -22.50
C ASN A 22 -10.30 -4.72 -21.39
N TRP A 23 -10.05 -4.20 -20.19
CA TRP A 23 -9.66 -4.96 -19.01
C TRP A 23 -10.85 -5.46 -18.19
N THR A 24 -12.08 -5.22 -18.63
CA THR A 24 -13.30 -5.64 -17.93
C THR A 24 -13.42 -7.17 -17.95
N ARG A 25 -13.06 -7.83 -16.85
CA ARG A 25 -13.04 -9.30 -16.73
C ARG A 25 -14.03 -9.86 -15.73
N GLY A 26 -14.61 -9.06 -14.83
CA GLY A 26 -15.71 -9.58 -14.01
C GLY A 26 -16.07 -8.74 -12.79
N ALA A 27 -17.25 -8.11 -12.85
CA ALA A 27 -17.95 -7.53 -11.71
C ALA A 27 -17.14 -6.55 -10.83
N GLY A 28 -16.17 -5.84 -11.42
CA GLY A 28 -15.42 -4.76 -10.75
C GLY A 28 -14.16 -5.21 -10.00
N ARG A 29 -13.64 -6.42 -10.24
CA ARG A 29 -12.33 -6.88 -9.71
C ARG A 29 -11.33 -7.08 -10.85
N ASP A 30 -11.21 -6.07 -11.69
CA ASP A 30 -10.37 -6.12 -12.87
C ASP A 30 -8.90 -5.95 -12.50
N VAL A 31 -8.03 -6.80 -13.06
CA VAL A 31 -6.58 -6.80 -12.79
C VAL A 31 -5.84 -6.44 -14.07
N VAL A 32 -5.00 -5.40 -13.99
CA VAL A 32 -4.22 -4.89 -15.12
C VAL A 32 -2.72 -5.03 -14.82
N PRO A 33 -1.98 -5.86 -15.57
CA PRO A 33 -0.52 -5.98 -15.42
C PRO A 33 0.20 -4.79 -16.05
N LEU A 34 1.16 -4.21 -15.33
CA LEU A 34 1.98 -3.07 -15.75
C LEU A 34 3.42 -3.50 -16.02
N ASN A 35 3.62 -4.25 -17.11
CA ASN A 35 4.90 -4.89 -17.41
C ASN A 35 5.90 -4.00 -18.18
N VAL A 36 5.43 -2.88 -18.73
CA VAL A 36 6.25 -2.00 -19.59
C VAL A 36 6.31 -0.63 -18.94
N THR A 37 7.49 -0.02 -18.89
CA THR A 37 7.66 1.35 -18.38
C THR A 37 7.12 2.36 -19.39
N ARG A 38 5.94 2.91 -19.09
CA ARG A 38 5.28 3.95 -19.88
C ARG A 38 4.13 4.57 -19.06
N ASP A 39 3.54 5.62 -19.61
CA ASP A 39 2.27 6.14 -19.13
C ASP A 39 1.12 5.27 -19.63
N TYR A 40 0.32 4.76 -18.70
CA TYR A 40 -0.95 4.09 -18.98
C TYR A 40 -2.10 5.02 -18.63
N TYR A 41 -3.12 5.03 -19.48
CA TYR A 41 -4.31 5.84 -19.30
C TYR A 41 -5.53 4.93 -19.26
N PHE A 42 -6.26 4.97 -18.15
CA PHE A 42 -7.45 4.17 -17.93
C PHE A 42 -8.67 5.05 -17.68
N LEU A 43 -9.82 4.66 -18.22
CA LEU A 43 -11.10 5.33 -17.98
C LEU A 43 -12.26 4.35 -17.97
N SER A 44 -13.39 4.80 -17.42
CA SER A 44 -14.68 4.12 -17.57
C SER A 44 -15.53 4.82 -18.64
N SER A 45 -16.26 4.04 -19.44
CA SER A 45 -17.14 4.51 -20.51
C SER A 45 -18.44 5.15 -19.97
N LYS A 46 -19.43 5.38 -20.85
CA LYS A 46 -20.79 5.86 -20.55
C LYS A 46 -20.85 7.18 -19.77
N GLY A 47 -19.86 8.05 -20.00
CA GLY A 47 -19.80 9.40 -19.41
C GLY A 47 -19.24 9.45 -17.98
N PHE A 48 -18.91 8.31 -17.36
CA PHE A 48 -18.30 8.28 -16.02
C PHE A 48 -16.91 8.93 -16.00
N CYS A 49 -16.18 8.89 -17.12
CA CYS A 49 -14.92 9.61 -17.29
C CYS A 49 -15.06 11.13 -17.02
N TYR A 50 -16.15 11.77 -17.50
CA TYR A 50 -16.40 13.20 -17.22
C TYR A 50 -16.72 13.46 -15.74
N GLY A 51 -17.24 12.45 -15.04
CA GLY A 51 -17.42 12.45 -13.58
C GLY A 51 -16.14 12.17 -12.80
N GLY A 52 -14.99 12.01 -13.46
CA GLY A 52 -13.69 11.79 -12.82
C GLY A 52 -13.29 10.33 -12.68
N MET A 53 -14.05 9.36 -13.21
CA MET A 53 -13.63 7.95 -13.26
C MET A 53 -12.62 7.71 -14.39
N LYS A 54 -11.42 8.24 -14.18
CA LYS A 54 -10.25 8.03 -15.02
C LYS A 54 -8.98 8.15 -14.17
N ILE A 55 -7.94 7.40 -14.54
CA ILE A 55 -6.64 7.44 -13.86
C ILE A 55 -5.50 7.33 -14.87
N ALA A 56 -4.44 8.10 -14.64
CA ALA A 56 -3.18 7.99 -15.36
C ALA A 56 -2.13 7.36 -14.43
N VAL A 57 -1.43 6.35 -14.91
CA VAL A 57 -0.42 5.61 -14.15
C VAL A 57 0.92 5.73 -14.87
N HIS A 58 1.87 6.41 -14.23
CA HIS A 58 3.25 6.49 -14.70
C HIS A 58 4.03 5.29 -14.17
N VAL A 59 4.49 4.42 -15.06
CA VAL A 59 5.25 3.22 -14.68
C VAL A 59 6.72 3.43 -14.98
N GLU A 60 7.53 3.41 -13.93
CA GLU A 60 8.98 3.56 -13.99
C GLU A 60 9.69 2.37 -13.34
N ASN A 61 10.96 2.16 -13.69
CA ASN A 61 11.79 1.17 -13.00
C ASN A 61 12.08 1.66 -11.57
N PRO A 62 12.04 0.78 -10.56
CA PRO A 62 12.44 1.17 -9.21
C PRO A 62 13.89 1.64 -9.22
N PRO A 63 14.25 2.64 -8.40
CA PRO A 63 15.63 3.06 -8.27
C PRO A 63 16.50 1.89 -7.80
N PRO A 64 17.79 1.86 -8.18
CA PRO A 64 18.69 0.83 -7.68
C PRO A 64 18.71 0.86 -6.14
N PRO A 65 18.85 -0.31 -5.49
CA PRO A 65 18.93 -0.36 -4.04
C PRO A 65 20.07 0.52 -3.55
N PRO A 66 19.90 1.24 -2.42
CA PRO A 66 20.95 2.08 -1.89
C PRO A 66 22.19 1.24 -1.61
N THR A 67 23.35 1.69 -2.08
CA THR A 67 24.64 1.08 -1.76
C THR A 67 24.79 1.08 -0.24
N ALA A 68 24.99 -0.11 0.35
CA ALA A 68 25.25 -0.23 1.78
C ALA A 68 26.40 0.70 2.15
N SER A 69 26.17 1.57 3.15
CA SER A 69 27.24 2.41 3.67
C SER A 69 28.35 1.50 4.21
N PRO A 70 29.64 1.84 4.00
CA PRO A 70 30.73 1.06 4.57
C PRO A 70 30.52 0.94 6.09
N LEU A 71 30.58 -0.29 6.58
CA LEU A 71 30.46 -0.59 8.00
C LEU A 71 31.62 0.10 8.72
N ASN A 72 31.37 1.23 9.37
CA ASN A 72 32.34 1.80 10.30
C ASN A 72 32.38 0.88 11.53
N GLU A 73 33.32 -0.06 11.57
CA GLU A 73 33.55 -1.00 12.69
C GLU A 73 33.92 -0.31 14.01
N LYS A 74 33.90 1.03 14.08
CA LYS A 74 34.39 1.80 15.23
C LYS A 74 33.31 2.42 16.13
N SER A 75 32.03 2.24 15.82
CA SER A 75 30.98 2.62 16.78
C SER A 75 30.55 1.41 17.59
N GLY A 76 31.29 1.12 18.65
CA GLY A 76 30.78 0.32 19.75
C GLY A 76 29.52 0.99 20.27
N SER A 77 28.37 0.37 20.02
CA SER A 77 27.12 0.76 20.65
C SER A 77 27.28 0.56 22.16
N PRO A 78 27.08 1.60 23.00
CA PRO A 78 26.84 1.33 24.41
C PRO A 78 25.51 0.57 24.44
N SER A 79 25.56 -0.69 24.84
CA SER A 79 24.38 -1.47 25.17
C SER A 79 23.56 -0.68 26.19
N SER A 80 22.49 -0.04 25.72
CA SER A 80 21.50 0.58 26.58
C SER A 80 20.74 -0.55 27.28
N ILE A 81 21.30 -1.03 28.39
CA ILE A 81 20.58 -1.78 29.41
C ILE A 81 19.75 -0.73 30.15
N PHE A 82 18.66 -0.28 29.56
CA PHE A 82 17.70 0.53 30.30
C PHE A 82 16.29 0.07 29.94
N THR A 83 15.50 -0.18 30.98
CA THR A 83 14.05 -0.43 30.95
C THR A 83 13.54 -1.83 30.58
N SER A 84 14.21 -2.90 31.04
CA SER A 84 13.58 -4.22 31.18
C SER A 84 13.69 -4.78 32.61
N GLN A 85 13.46 -3.94 33.62
CA GLN A 85 13.50 -4.36 35.02
C GLN A 85 12.23 -4.04 35.83
N TYR A 86 11.26 -3.29 35.29
CA TYR A 86 10.08 -2.87 36.06
C TYR A 86 8.73 -3.35 35.52
N VAL A 87 8.68 -4.03 34.36
CA VAL A 87 7.40 -4.51 33.80
C VAL A 87 6.97 -5.87 34.38
N LEU A 88 7.92 -6.66 34.89
CA LEU A 88 7.63 -7.98 35.45
C LEU A 88 6.99 -7.95 36.86
N PRO A 89 7.40 -7.12 37.84
CA PRO A 89 6.83 -7.20 39.18
C PRO A 89 5.42 -6.60 39.30
N THR A 90 5.01 -5.70 38.40
CA THR A 90 3.72 -5.01 38.48
C THR A 90 2.54 -5.89 38.02
N VAL A 91 2.76 -6.81 37.07
CA VAL A 91 1.71 -7.73 36.60
C VAL A 91 1.32 -8.75 37.69
N PHE A 92 2.27 -9.19 38.53
CA PHE A 92 1.99 -10.15 39.60
C PHE A 92 1.15 -9.56 40.75
N VAL A 93 1.27 -8.26 41.04
CA VAL A 93 0.49 -7.61 42.10
C VAL A 93 -0.98 -7.43 41.70
N ILE A 94 -1.25 -7.14 40.43
CA ILE A 94 -2.63 -6.92 39.94
C ILE A 94 -3.40 -8.25 39.83
N GLY A 95 -2.73 -9.34 39.41
CA GLY A 95 -3.36 -10.66 39.31
C GLY A 95 -3.77 -11.26 40.66
N SER A 96 -2.95 -11.06 41.70
CA SER A 96 -3.22 -11.58 43.04
C SER A 96 -4.40 -10.88 43.74
N LEU A 97 -4.63 -9.60 43.44
CA LEU A 97 -5.79 -8.84 43.93
C LEU A 97 -7.11 -9.28 43.29
N TRP A 98 -7.12 -9.68 42.02
CA TRP A 98 -8.33 -10.14 41.34
C TRP A 98 -8.75 -11.56 41.78
N ASP A 99 -7.79 -12.48 41.95
CA ASP A 99 -8.05 -13.85 42.42
C ASP A 99 -8.59 -13.86 43.87
N ALA A 100 -8.12 -12.93 44.72
CA ALA A 100 -8.66 -12.77 46.07
C ALA A 100 -10.11 -12.25 46.09
N PHE A 101 -10.49 -11.39 45.15
CA PHE A 101 -11.85 -10.84 45.05
C PHE A 101 -12.87 -11.89 44.56
N LEU A 102 -12.48 -12.77 43.64
CA LEU A 102 -13.35 -13.85 43.13
C LEU A 102 -13.58 -14.98 44.14
N ARG A 103 -12.73 -15.12 45.15
CA ARG A 103 -12.86 -16.16 46.19
C ARG A 103 -13.68 -15.74 47.40
N PHE A 104 -14.11 -14.47 47.47
CA PHE A 104 -14.90 -13.92 48.58
C PHE A 104 -16.37 -13.68 48.22
N LEU A 105 -16.78 -13.97 46.98
CA LEU A 105 -18.19 -13.96 46.54
C LEU A 105 -18.76 -15.38 46.47
#